data_AF-A0A4Q4ZR67-F1
#
_entry.id   AF-A0A4Q4ZR67-F1
#
_cell.length_a   1.000
_cell.length_b   1.000
_cell.length_c   1.000
_cell.angle_alpha   90.00
_cell.angle_beta   90.00
_cell.angle_gamma   90.00
#
_symmetry.space_group_name_H-M   'P 1'
#
loop_
_entity.id
_entity.type
_entity.pdbx_description
1 polymer ?
#
loop_
_entity_poly.entity_id
_entity_poly.type
_entity_poly.pdbx_seq_one_letter_code
_entity_poly.pdbx_strand_id
1 'polypeptide(L)'
;MYEDIEYAASFGFASVGTNNGHDGVYGDAFLHNPDVIEDYAYRAVHTGVVVGKDVTRSFYGTPHTKSYFLSCSAGGRSGFKEAQDFPEDFNGIIAGAPAINFNNITSWSCSFLPTTGPVD
;
A
#
# COMPACT_ATOMS: atom_id res chain seq x y z
N MET A 1 -3.75 -7.43 -5.88
CA MET A 1 -3.08 -7.79 -4.61
C MET A 1 -2.55 -9.20 -4.68
N TYR A 2 -3.42 -10.22 -4.72
CA TYR A 2 -2.96 -11.61 -4.82
C TYR A 2 -2.19 -11.85 -6.11
N GLU A 3 -2.58 -11.20 -7.20
CA GLU A 3 -1.87 -11.24 -8.47
C GLU A 3 -0.45 -10.67 -8.37
N ASP A 4 -0.27 -9.58 -7.61
CA ASP A 4 1.05 -8.95 -7.42
C ASP A 4 1.95 -9.79 -6.52
N ILE A 5 1.37 -10.44 -5.48
CA ILE A 5 2.07 -11.39 -4.61
C ILE A 5 2.52 -12.60 -5.44
N GLU A 6 1.64 -13.16 -6.26
CA GLU A 6 1.95 -14.28 -7.16
C GLU A 6 3.03 -13.88 -8.17
N TYR A 7 2.91 -12.71 -8.79
CA TYR A 7 3.91 -12.17 -9.69
C TYR A 7 5.29 -12.11 -9.02
N ALA A 8 5.41 -11.45 -7.86
CA ALA A 8 6.68 -11.34 -7.15
C ALA A 8 7.21 -12.70 -6.68
N ALA A 9 6.34 -13.58 -6.17
CA ALA A 9 6.73 -14.92 -5.76
C ALA A 9 7.26 -15.77 -6.93
N SER A 10 6.71 -15.60 -8.14
CA SER A 10 7.19 -16.28 -9.35
C SER A 10 8.64 -15.91 -9.73
N PHE A 11 9.14 -14.76 -9.27
CA PHE A 11 10.54 -14.34 -9.41
C PHE A 11 11.41 -14.70 -8.19
N GLY A 12 10.88 -15.44 -7.22
CA GLY A 12 11.61 -15.91 -6.04
C GLY A 12 11.67 -14.92 -4.88
N PHE A 13 10.84 -13.88 -4.88
CA PHE A 13 10.71 -12.99 -3.72
C PHE A 13 9.91 -13.65 -2.60
N ALA A 14 10.32 -13.44 -1.36
CA ALA A 14 9.46 -13.65 -0.20
C ALA A 14 8.46 -12.49 -0.13
N SER A 15 7.26 -12.72 -0.65
CA SER A 15 6.26 -11.67 -0.89
C SER A 15 5.23 -11.57 0.24
N VAL A 16 4.88 -10.35 0.61
CA VAL A 16 3.84 -10.05 1.61
C VAL A 16 2.83 -9.04 1.07
N GLY A 17 1.62 -9.06 1.59
CA GLY A 17 0.59 -8.05 1.32
C GLY A 17 -0.36 -7.93 2.50
N THR A 18 -1.02 -6.78 2.61
CA THR A 18 -1.98 -6.49 3.68
C THR A 18 -3.28 -5.93 3.10
N ASN A 19 -4.37 -6.02 3.84
CA ASN A 19 -5.67 -5.45 3.44
C ASN A 19 -5.81 -3.96 3.83
N ASN A 20 -4.73 -3.27 4.18
CA ASN A 20 -4.75 -1.86 4.63
C ASN A 20 -5.67 -1.59 5.85
N GLY A 21 -5.92 -2.58 6.70
CA GLY A 21 -6.66 -2.42 7.97
C GLY A 21 -8.17 -2.59 7.86
N HIS A 22 -8.73 -2.91 6.68
CA HIS A 22 -10.14 -3.23 6.53
C HIS A 22 -10.41 -4.14 5.32
N ASP A 23 -11.57 -4.78 5.30
CA ASP A 23 -12.00 -5.61 4.18
C ASP A 23 -12.91 -4.83 3.22
N GLY A 24 -12.78 -5.10 1.92
CA GLY A 24 -13.57 -4.46 0.88
C GLY A 24 -12.86 -3.29 0.20
N VAL A 25 -13.62 -2.50 -0.55
CA VAL A 25 -13.12 -1.40 -1.40
C VAL A 25 -13.68 -0.03 -1.02
N TYR A 26 -14.54 0.01 -0.01
CA TYR A 26 -15.25 1.22 0.43
C TYR A 26 -14.70 1.71 1.77
N GLY A 27 -14.87 3.02 2.02
CA GLY A 27 -14.36 3.68 3.22
C GLY A 27 -15.33 3.68 4.41
N ASP A 28 -16.37 2.85 4.40
CA ASP A 28 -17.32 2.72 5.52
C ASP A 28 -16.63 2.29 6.82
N ALA A 29 -15.60 1.44 6.72
CA ALA A 29 -14.77 1.03 7.85
C ALA A 29 -14.01 2.19 8.53
N PHE A 30 -13.86 3.35 7.86
CA PHE A 30 -13.23 4.53 8.44
C PHE A 30 -14.15 5.31 9.39
N LEU A 31 -15.48 5.10 9.30
CA LEU A 31 -16.45 5.85 10.07
C LEU A 31 -16.27 5.59 11.57
N HIS A 32 -15.98 6.67 12.32
CA HIS A 32 -15.70 6.62 13.76
C HIS A 32 -14.55 5.69 14.17
N ASN A 33 -13.62 5.39 13.25
CA ASN A 33 -12.52 4.47 13.49
C ASN A 33 -11.17 5.05 13.01
N PRO A 34 -10.53 5.90 13.83
CA PRO A 34 -9.28 6.55 13.46
C PRO A 34 -8.11 5.57 13.29
N ASP A 35 -8.13 4.42 13.97
CA ASP A 35 -7.07 3.42 13.86
C ASP A 35 -7.04 2.78 12.47
N VAL A 36 -8.21 2.52 11.87
CA VAL A 36 -8.30 1.99 10.49
C VAL A 36 -7.88 3.05 9.47
N ILE A 37 -8.14 4.34 9.75
CA ILE A 37 -7.62 5.44 8.92
C ILE A 37 -6.09 5.45 8.98
N GLU A 38 -5.50 5.25 10.16
CA GLU A 38 -4.04 5.21 10.34
C GLU A 38 -3.40 4.01 9.64
N ASP A 39 -4.02 2.83 9.74
CA ASP A 39 -3.63 1.62 9.01
C ASP A 39 -3.62 1.86 7.50
N TYR A 40 -4.69 2.43 6.97
CA TYR A 40 -4.78 2.78 5.55
C TYR A 40 -3.78 3.86 5.14
N ALA A 41 -3.55 4.86 5.99
CA ALA A 41 -2.67 5.97 5.71
C ALA A 41 -1.21 5.52 5.56
N TYR A 42 -0.73 4.66 6.46
CA TYR A 42 0.65 4.17 6.41
C TYR A 42 0.90 2.87 7.19
N ARG A 43 0.23 2.68 8.33
CA ARG A 43 0.70 1.71 9.35
C ARG A 43 0.59 0.26 8.88
N ALA A 44 -0.41 -0.09 8.08
CA ALA A 44 -0.59 -1.46 7.61
C ALA A 44 0.55 -1.93 6.70
N VAL A 45 1.06 -1.07 5.82
CA VAL A 45 2.16 -1.43 4.91
C VAL A 45 3.45 -1.58 5.70
N HIS A 46 3.84 -0.56 6.47
CA HIS A 46 5.01 -0.61 7.35
C HIS A 46 5.01 -1.84 8.27
N THR A 47 3.88 -2.11 8.94
CA THR A 47 3.75 -3.28 9.82
C THR A 47 3.92 -4.59 9.05
N GLY A 48 3.32 -4.69 7.86
CA GLY A 48 3.48 -5.85 6.97
C GLY A 48 4.94 -6.08 6.57
N VAL A 49 5.70 -5.01 6.35
CA VAL A 49 7.15 -5.09 6.05
C VAL A 49 7.93 -5.59 7.25
N VAL A 50 7.75 -4.99 8.42
CA VAL A 50 8.47 -5.39 9.65
C VAL A 50 8.21 -6.86 9.96
N VAL A 51 6.94 -7.27 9.99
CA VAL A 51 6.55 -8.67 10.26
C VAL A 51 7.03 -9.60 9.13
N GLY A 52 6.91 -9.17 7.87
CA GLY A 52 7.33 -9.96 6.72
C GLY A 52 8.83 -10.27 6.72
N LYS A 53 9.67 -9.29 7.08
CA LYS A 53 11.12 -9.47 7.23
C LYS A 53 11.45 -10.46 8.33
N ASP A 54 10.75 -10.39 9.48
CA ASP A 54 10.96 -11.30 10.60
C ASP A 54 10.54 -12.74 10.28
N VAL A 55 9.39 -12.92 9.63
CA VAL A 55 8.91 -14.22 9.16
C VAL A 55 9.87 -14.81 8.12
N THR A 56 10.31 -14.01 7.15
CA THR A 56 11.29 -14.41 6.12
C THR A 56 12.58 -14.89 6.77
N ARG A 57 13.15 -14.10 7.69
CA ARG A 57 14.37 -14.47 8.41
C ARG A 57 14.20 -15.76 9.21
N SER A 58 13.07 -15.90 9.90
CA SER A 58 12.79 -17.08 10.74
C SER A 58 12.63 -18.35 9.89
N PHE A 59 11.99 -18.23 8.73
CA PHE A 59 11.75 -19.36 7.83
C PHE A 59 13.03 -19.81 7.09
N TYR A 60 13.80 -18.87 6.53
CA TYR A 60 15.00 -19.20 5.75
C TYR A 60 16.28 -19.33 6.60
N GLY A 61 16.24 -18.95 7.87
CA GLY A 61 17.40 -19.01 8.78
C GLY A 61 18.50 -17.98 8.50
N THR A 62 18.28 -17.07 7.56
CA THR A 62 19.21 -16.01 7.15
C THR A 62 18.41 -14.73 6.86
N PRO A 63 18.97 -13.52 7.12
CA PRO A 63 18.32 -12.28 6.70
C PRO A 63 18.21 -12.19 5.18
N HIS A 64 17.21 -11.45 4.70
CA HIS A 64 17.11 -11.07 3.29
C HIS A 64 18.32 -10.22 2.86
N THR A 65 18.67 -10.24 1.57
CA THR A 65 19.78 -9.42 1.05
C THR A 65 19.37 -8.00 0.69
N LYS A 66 18.17 -7.85 0.12
CA LYS A 66 17.55 -6.58 -0.27
C LYS A 66 16.03 -6.65 -0.06
N SER A 67 15.42 -5.50 0.19
CA SER A 67 13.96 -5.33 0.33
C SER A 67 13.43 -4.47 -0.81
N TYR A 68 12.30 -4.85 -1.41
CA TYR A 68 11.67 -4.13 -2.52
C TYR A 68 10.17 -3.92 -2.32
N PHE A 69 9.66 -2.78 -2.79
CA PHE A 69 8.22 -2.48 -2.86
C PHE A 69 7.78 -2.39 -4.32
N LEU A 70 6.62 -2.97 -4.66
CA LEU A 70 6.01 -2.91 -5.98
C LEU A 70 4.50 -2.72 -5.85
N SER A 71 3.97 -1.60 -6.34
CA SER A 71 2.51 -1.40 -6.44
C SER A 71 2.13 -0.21 -7.34
N CYS A 72 0.85 -0.14 -7.72
CA CYS A 72 0.25 0.93 -8.52
C CYS A 72 -0.90 1.65 -7.77
N SER A 73 -1.34 2.82 -8.24
CA SER A 73 -2.51 3.56 -7.76
C SER A 73 -2.44 3.92 -6.26
N ALA A 74 -3.39 3.44 -5.46
CA ALA A 74 -3.39 3.59 -4.00
C ALA A 74 -2.11 3.00 -3.36
N GLY A 75 -1.59 1.89 -3.88
CA GLY A 75 -0.32 1.36 -3.42
C GLY A 75 0.90 2.13 -3.95
N GLY A 76 0.78 2.83 -5.08
CA GLY A 76 1.79 3.80 -5.51
C GLY A 76 1.95 4.96 -4.51
N ARG A 77 0.85 5.42 -3.91
CA ARG A 77 0.88 6.35 -2.77
C ARG A 77 1.60 5.73 -1.57
N SER A 78 1.29 4.48 -1.23
CA SER A 78 1.96 3.78 -0.12
C SER A 78 3.47 3.67 -0.35
N GLY A 79 3.93 3.34 -1.57
CA GLY A 79 5.36 3.31 -1.89
C GLY A 79 6.05 4.66 -1.67
N PHE A 80 5.41 5.78 -2.02
CA PHE A 80 5.94 7.12 -1.71
C PHE A 80 5.90 7.43 -0.20
N LYS A 81 4.87 6.99 0.51
CA LYS A 81 4.77 7.13 1.97
C LYS A 81 5.91 6.38 2.68
N GLU A 82 6.20 5.15 2.26
CA GLU A 82 7.35 4.38 2.74
C GLU A 82 8.67 5.10 2.45
N ALA A 83 8.86 5.63 1.24
CA ALA A 83 10.06 6.39 0.90
C ALA A 83 10.27 7.66 1.76
N GLN A 84 9.19 8.31 2.18
CA GLN A 84 9.22 9.58 2.93
C GLN A 84 9.38 9.37 4.43
N ASP A 85 8.61 8.44 4.99
CA ASP A 85 8.45 8.30 6.44
C ASP A 85 9.20 7.06 6.98
N PHE A 86 9.45 6.05 6.14
CA PHE A 86 10.10 4.78 6.50
C PHE A 86 11.24 4.42 5.52
N PRO A 87 12.25 5.29 5.35
CA PRO A 87 13.25 5.15 4.30
C PRO A 87 14.10 3.86 4.40
N GLU A 88 14.14 3.22 5.57
CA GLU A 88 14.88 1.99 5.82
C GLU A 88 14.11 0.72 5.43
N ASP A 89 12.83 0.84 5.05
CA ASP A 89 12.01 -0.34 4.78
C ASP A 89 12.33 -1.02 3.46
N PHE A 90 12.74 -0.25 2.46
CA PHE A 90 12.99 -0.75 1.12
C PHE A 90 14.28 -0.19 0.54
N ASN A 91 15.04 -1.05 -0.13
CA ASN A 91 16.20 -0.65 -0.91
C ASN A 91 15.82 -0.21 -2.33
N GLY A 92 14.63 -0.59 -2.81
CA GLY A 92 14.09 -0.16 -4.09
C GLY A 92 12.56 -0.12 -4.07
N ILE A 93 11.97 0.91 -4.68
CA ILE A 93 10.52 1.14 -4.68
C ILE A 93 10.08 1.37 -6.13
N ILE A 94 9.13 0.55 -6.58
CA ILE A 94 8.44 0.67 -7.87
C ILE A 94 7.02 1.16 -7.58
N ALA A 95 6.79 2.46 -7.76
CA ALA A 95 5.52 3.13 -7.48
C ALA A 95 4.86 3.63 -8.78
N GLY A 96 3.85 2.90 -9.28
CA GLY A 96 3.08 3.26 -10.47
C GLY A 96 1.87 4.15 -10.17
N ALA A 97 1.54 5.08 -11.07
CA ALA A 97 0.37 5.97 -11.03
C ALA A 97 -0.02 6.44 -9.60
N PRO A 98 0.89 7.09 -8.85
CA PRO A 98 0.77 7.19 -7.40
C PRO A 98 -0.27 8.23 -6.96
N ALA A 99 -1.19 7.84 -6.08
CA ALA A 99 -2.21 8.74 -5.50
C ALA A 99 -1.67 9.64 -4.36
N ILE A 100 -0.51 10.28 -4.56
CA ILE A 100 0.26 10.99 -3.51
C ILE A 100 -0.39 12.28 -3.02
N ASN A 101 -1.15 12.96 -3.87
CA ASN A 101 -1.88 14.18 -3.50
C ASN A 101 -3.32 13.81 -3.08
N PHE A 102 -3.45 12.89 -2.12
CA PHE A 102 -4.66 12.09 -1.88
C PHE A 102 -5.93 12.95 -1.65
N ASN A 103 -5.86 13.96 -0.78
CA ASN A 103 -7.00 14.83 -0.50
C ASN A 103 -7.45 15.61 -1.75
N ASN A 104 -6.49 16.06 -2.57
CA ASN A 104 -6.78 16.84 -3.77
C ASN A 104 -7.26 15.95 -4.92
N ILE A 105 -6.74 14.73 -5.10
CA ILE A 105 -7.26 13.81 -6.12
C ILE A 105 -8.68 13.37 -5.76
N THR A 106 -9.00 13.12 -4.49
CA THR A 106 -10.38 12.86 -4.06
C THR A 106 -11.28 14.05 -4.36
N SER A 107 -10.86 15.26 -4.00
CA SER A 107 -11.62 16.49 -4.28
C SER A 107 -11.81 16.72 -5.79
N TRP A 108 -10.77 16.46 -6.58
CA TRP A 108 -10.81 16.54 -8.04
C TRP A 108 -11.75 15.50 -8.65
N SER A 109 -11.75 14.25 -8.15
CA SER A 109 -12.70 13.24 -8.59
C SER A 109 -14.15 13.62 -8.26
N CYS A 110 -14.41 14.20 -7.09
CA CYS A 110 -15.74 14.67 -6.71
C CYS A 110 -16.21 15.90 -7.49
N SER A 111 -15.30 16.68 -8.10
CA SER A 111 -15.67 17.88 -8.85
C SER A 111 -16.27 17.58 -10.22
N PHE A 112 -16.12 16.36 -10.74
CA PHE A 112 -16.71 15.98 -12.03
C PHE A 112 -18.23 16.02 -12.00
N LEU A 113 -18.89 15.44 -10.99
CA LEU A 113 -20.35 15.42 -10.91
C LEU A 113 -21.01 16.81 -11.05
N PRO A 114 -20.61 17.86 -10.28
CA PRO A 114 -21.16 19.19 -10.46
C PRO A 114 -20.72 19.88 -11.77
N THR A 115 -19.64 19.43 -12.41
CA THR A 115 -19.11 20.04 -13.64
C THR A 115 -19.72 19.44 -14.91
N THR A 116 -19.87 18.12 -14.96
CA THR A 116 -20.32 17.37 -16.15
C THR A 116 -21.77 16.93 -16.07
N GLY A 117 -22.38 16.94 -14.88
CA GLY A 117 -23.70 16.33 -14.64
C GLY A 117 -23.61 14.82 -14.40
N PRO A 118 -24.74 14.17 -14.06
CA PRO A 118 -24.84 12.73 -13.91
C PRO A 118 -24.61 12.02 -15.25
N VAL A 119 -24.24 10.74 -15.19
CA VAL A 119 -24.22 9.87 -16.36
C VAL A 119 -25.68 9.48 -16.64
N ASP A 120 -26.19 9.81 -17.82
CA ASP A 120 -27.54 9.42 -18.28
C ASP A 120 -27.73 7.89 -18.30
#